data_AF-A0A8C5PQ28-F1
#
_entry.id   AF-A0A8C5PQ28-F1
#
_cell.length_a   1.000
_cell.length_b   1.000
_cell.length_c   1.000
_cell.angle_alpha   90.00
_cell.angle_beta   90.00
_cell.angle_gamma   90.00
#
_symmetry.space_group_name_H-M   'P 1'
#
loop_
_entity.id
_entity.type
_entity.pdbx_description
1 polymer ?
#
loop_
_entity_poly.entity_id
_entity_poly.type
_entity_poly.pdbx_seq_one_letter_code
_entity_poly.pdbx_strand_id
1 'polypeptide(L)'
;MFVFSEPRVPVMLSDGRILLPRSIIPSYLSHTSSMKLLIGLTVLGFLSLTYCCEDPAQGAINLAQNGAATQSSDVHPILGTASKAIDRNNQTNYHIGSCTHTKLEDNPWWKLDLLKSYRITQVIITNREDCCKERLQGAEIRVGDSPNVRDNPICATIMDVSSGARIPLCCKGMEGRYVGVFIPAPSSIVTLCEVEVYGQKIEPGPRVCCYLSHHWSLAIPVILLQNTFQFGIRSADLN
;
A
#
# COMPACT_ATOMS: atom_id res chain seq x y z
N MET A 1 -34.66 21.36 52.45
CA MET A 1 -34.11 22.44 51.60
C MET A 1 -32.70 22.66 52.12
N PHE A 2 -31.68 21.96 51.63
CA PHE A 2 -31.12 22.04 50.27
C PHE A 2 -31.12 20.68 49.56
N VAL A 3 -31.55 20.67 48.29
CA VAL A 3 -31.46 19.51 47.39
C VAL A 3 -30.14 19.65 46.64
N PHE A 4 -29.19 18.74 46.84
CA PHE A 4 -28.06 18.60 45.93
C PHE A 4 -28.52 17.74 44.76
N SER A 5 -28.65 18.33 43.57
CA SER A 5 -28.87 17.59 42.33
C SER A 5 -27.57 16.90 41.93
N GLU A 6 -27.60 15.58 41.78
CA GLU A 6 -26.46 14.81 41.25
C GLU A 6 -26.18 15.15 39.76
N PRO A 7 -24.92 15.26 39.34
CA PRO A 7 -24.57 15.58 37.96
C PRO A 7 -24.81 14.39 37.03
N ARG A 8 -25.53 14.62 35.92
CA ARG A 8 -25.80 13.61 34.87
C ARG A 8 -24.66 13.47 33.84
N VAL A 9 -23.50 14.05 34.13
CA VAL A 9 -22.33 14.08 33.24
C VAL A 9 -21.08 13.71 34.04
N PRO A 10 -20.09 13.02 33.44
CA PRO A 10 -18.86 12.64 34.13
C PRO A 10 -18.13 13.86 34.66
N VAL A 11 -17.75 13.84 35.93
CA VAL A 11 -16.99 14.94 36.56
C VAL A 11 -15.54 14.51 36.70
N MET A 12 -14.63 15.33 36.15
CA MET A 12 -13.18 15.18 36.29
C MET A 12 -12.73 15.79 37.62
N LEU A 13 -12.09 14.98 38.45
CA LEU A 13 -11.47 15.42 39.69
C LEU A 13 -10.06 15.96 39.45
N SER A 14 -9.57 16.81 40.36
CA SER A 14 -8.27 17.47 40.26
C SER A 14 -7.06 16.53 40.29
N ASP A 15 -7.25 15.26 40.63
CA ASP A 15 -6.25 14.20 40.58
C ASP A 15 -6.31 13.38 39.26
N GLY A 16 -7.14 13.79 38.31
CA GLY A 16 -7.25 13.18 36.97
C GLY A 16 -8.22 12.00 36.88
N ARG A 17 -8.99 11.69 37.93
CA ARG A 17 -9.98 10.59 37.91
C ARG A 17 -11.37 11.08 37.48
N ILE A 18 -12.07 10.24 36.71
CA ILE A 18 -13.45 10.48 36.26
C ILE A 18 -14.41 9.68 37.14
N LEU A 19 -15.37 10.37 37.78
CA LEU A 19 -16.49 9.70 38.46
C LEU A 19 -17.68 9.56 37.51
N LEU A 20 -18.10 8.31 37.26
CA LEU A 20 -19.28 7.98 36.46
C LEU A 20 -20.50 7.69 37.36
N PRO A 21 -21.71 8.16 37.00
CA PRO A 21 -22.93 7.91 37.78
C PRO A 21 -23.32 6.43 37.77
N ARG A 22 -23.80 5.95 38.92
CA ARG A 22 -23.87 4.52 39.30
C ARG A 22 -25.05 3.73 38.71
N SER A 23 -25.69 4.23 37.66
CA SER A 23 -26.93 3.63 37.13
C SER A 23 -26.86 3.42 35.63
N ILE A 24 -26.19 2.34 35.20
CA ILE A 24 -26.57 1.40 34.12
C ILE A 24 -25.65 0.18 34.31
N ILE A 25 -26.09 -0.78 35.11
CA ILE A 25 -25.60 -2.17 35.06
C ILE A 25 -26.86 -3.04 34.98
N PRO A 26 -27.23 -3.59 33.81
CA PRO A 26 -28.18 -4.69 33.77
C PRO A 26 -27.49 -5.93 34.33
N SER A 27 -27.96 -6.37 35.48
CA SER A 27 -27.66 -7.64 36.11
C SER A 27 -28.18 -8.79 35.24
N TYR A 28 -27.32 -9.42 34.45
CA TYR A 28 -27.55 -10.80 33.96
C TYR A 28 -26.20 -11.48 33.67
N LEU A 29 -25.45 -11.75 34.75
CA LEU A 29 -24.28 -12.60 34.74
C LEU A 29 -24.67 -13.97 35.32
N SER A 30 -25.45 -14.76 34.57
CA SER A 30 -25.65 -16.17 34.89
C SER A 30 -24.57 -16.99 34.17
N HIS A 31 -23.66 -17.51 34.98
CA HIS A 31 -22.53 -18.37 34.66
C HIS A 31 -22.90 -19.54 33.74
N THR A 32 -22.56 -19.47 32.45
CA THR A 32 -22.33 -20.67 31.61
C THR A 32 -20.98 -20.54 30.92
N SER A 33 -20.20 -21.62 30.98
CA SER A 33 -18.78 -21.66 30.56
C SER A 33 -18.56 -21.52 29.05
N SER A 34 -19.60 -21.27 28.25
CA SER A 34 -19.51 -21.12 26.79
C SER A 34 -19.43 -19.66 26.29
N MET A 35 -19.66 -18.67 27.16
CA MET A 35 -19.58 -17.23 26.79
C MET A 35 -18.25 -16.54 27.10
N LYS A 36 -17.23 -17.27 27.62
CA LYS A 36 -15.86 -16.73 27.72
C LYS A 36 -15.13 -16.72 26.38
N LEU A 37 -15.60 -17.47 25.39
CA LEU A 37 -14.98 -17.54 24.06
C LEU A 37 -15.44 -16.42 23.12
N LEU A 38 -16.67 -15.91 23.28
CA LEU A 38 -17.20 -14.87 22.39
C LEU A 38 -16.68 -13.46 22.72
N ILE A 39 -16.37 -13.15 23.98
CA ILE A 39 -15.88 -11.82 24.38
C ILE A 39 -14.40 -11.63 23.98
N GLY A 40 -13.62 -12.73 23.90
CA GLY A 40 -12.24 -12.69 23.39
C GLY A 40 -12.15 -12.46 21.87
N LEU A 41 -13.14 -12.93 21.10
CA LEU A 41 -13.17 -12.80 19.64
C LEU A 41 -13.54 -11.39 19.16
N THR A 42 -14.34 -10.64 19.93
CA THR A 42 -14.70 -9.26 19.55
C THR A 42 -13.59 -8.26 19.87
N VAL A 43 -12.74 -8.50 20.88
CA VAL A 43 -11.58 -7.64 21.15
C VAL A 43 -10.44 -7.90 20.17
N LEU A 44 -10.28 -9.13 19.68
CA LEU A 44 -9.36 -9.46 18.58
C LEU A 44 -9.87 -8.97 17.20
N GLY A 45 -11.19 -8.81 17.04
CA GLY A 45 -11.81 -8.29 15.81
C GLY A 45 -11.95 -6.76 15.72
N PHE A 46 -11.78 -6.03 16.83
CA PHE A 46 -11.81 -4.56 16.83
C PHE A 46 -10.42 -3.90 16.78
N LEU A 47 -9.33 -4.68 16.88
CA LEU A 47 -7.96 -4.17 16.76
C LEU A 47 -7.46 -3.99 15.31
N SER A 48 -8.29 -4.24 14.29
CA SER A 48 -7.84 -4.31 12.89
C SER A 48 -8.59 -3.35 11.95
N LEU A 49 -8.59 -2.05 12.24
CA LEU A 49 -9.05 -1.05 11.26
C LEU A 49 -8.04 0.07 10.96
N THR A 50 -6.83 0.00 11.50
CA THR A 50 -5.72 0.80 10.99
C THR A 50 -4.79 -0.14 10.24
N TYR A 51 -5.07 -0.36 8.96
CA TYR A 51 -4.05 -0.88 8.04
C TYR A 51 -2.96 0.19 7.94
N CYS A 52 -2.04 0.19 8.89
CA CYS A 52 -0.73 0.80 8.66
C CYS A 52 -0.16 0.16 7.40
N CYS A 53 0.56 0.95 6.60
CA CYS A 53 1.23 0.38 5.45
C CYS A 53 2.22 -0.67 5.94
N GLU A 54 2.08 -1.91 5.49
CA GLU A 54 3.01 -2.98 5.85
C GLU A 54 4.40 -2.58 5.35
N ASP A 55 5.43 -2.83 6.16
CA ASP A 55 6.81 -2.53 5.78
C ASP A 55 7.21 -3.35 4.53
N PRO A 56 8.14 -2.85 3.70
CA PRO A 56 8.62 -3.62 2.56
C PRO A 56 9.16 -4.97 3.04
N ALA A 57 8.83 -6.05 2.33
CA ALA A 57 9.32 -7.39 2.64
C ALA A 57 10.86 -7.41 2.78
N GLN A 58 11.38 -8.26 3.66
CA GLN A 58 12.84 -8.41 3.84
C GLN A 58 13.52 -8.72 2.49
N GLY A 59 14.45 -7.85 2.07
CA GLY A 59 15.14 -7.98 0.79
C GLY A 59 14.41 -7.38 -0.42
N ALA A 60 13.31 -6.64 -0.20
CA ALA A 60 12.66 -5.87 -1.26
C ALA A 60 13.65 -4.85 -1.87
N ILE A 61 13.66 -4.78 -3.19
CA ILE A 61 14.56 -3.90 -3.94
C ILE A 61 13.90 -2.52 -4.08
N ASN A 62 14.60 -1.47 -3.66
CA ASN A 62 14.18 -0.10 -3.96
C ASN A 62 14.37 0.18 -5.46
N LEU A 63 13.25 0.31 -6.17
CA LEU A 63 13.20 0.52 -7.62
C LEU A 63 13.70 1.92 -8.02
N ALA A 64 13.62 2.89 -7.12
CA ALA A 64 13.95 4.29 -7.41
C ALA A 64 15.42 4.51 -7.78
N GLN A 65 16.30 3.69 -7.22
CA GLN A 65 17.75 3.79 -7.38
C GLN A 65 18.25 3.53 -8.80
N ASN A 66 17.42 2.92 -9.66
CA ASN A 66 17.75 2.65 -11.06
C ASN A 66 16.97 3.56 -12.02
N GLY A 67 16.16 4.48 -11.48
CA GLY A 67 15.37 5.43 -12.25
C GLY A 67 16.11 6.74 -12.53
N ALA A 68 15.39 7.67 -13.14
CA ALA A 68 15.85 9.04 -13.36
C ALA A 68 14.87 10.04 -12.73
N ALA A 69 15.38 10.95 -11.91
CA ALA A 69 14.56 11.96 -11.24
C ALA A 69 14.66 13.34 -11.93
N THR A 70 13.53 14.04 -11.97
CA THR A 70 13.39 15.42 -12.46
C THR A 70 12.42 16.18 -11.56
N GLN A 71 12.47 17.51 -11.57
CA GLN A 71 11.54 18.33 -10.78
C GLN A 71 11.19 19.62 -11.52
N SER A 72 10.17 20.33 -11.05
CA SER A 72 9.66 21.55 -11.68
C SER A 72 10.71 22.65 -11.80
N SER A 73 11.56 22.79 -10.78
CA SER A 73 12.68 23.72 -10.76
C SER A 73 13.73 23.29 -9.73
N ASP A 74 14.98 23.70 -9.90
CA ASP A 74 16.02 23.54 -8.87
C ASP A 74 16.30 24.90 -8.21
N VAL A 75 16.26 24.97 -6.88
CA VAL A 75 16.69 26.19 -6.16
C VAL A 75 18.18 26.47 -6.33
N HIS A 76 18.96 25.39 -6.44
CA HIS A 76 20.41 25.41 -6.57
C HIS A 76 20.85 24.33 -7.56
N PRO A 77 21.74 24.62 -8.52
CA PRO A 77 22.10 23.72 -9.61
C PRO A 77 22.85 22.43 -9.20
N ILE A 78 23.12 22.24 -7.91
CA ILE A 78 23.96 21.12 -7.40
C ILE A 78 23.40 20.58 -6.08
N LEU A 79 23.16 21.46 -5.10
CA LEU A 79 22.79 21.04 -3.74
C LEU A 79 21.37 20.45 -3.66
N GLY A 80 20.43 20.97 -4.46
CA GLY A 80 19.00 20.65 -4.38
C GLY A 80 18.43 19.98 -5.62
N THR A 81 19.26 19.33 -6.45
CA THR A 81 18.80 18.71 -7.70
C THR A 81 17.88 17.51 -7.45
N ALA A 82 16.97 17.23 -8.38
CA ALA A 82 15.99 16.14 -8.25
C ALA A 82 16.59 14.76 -7.93
N SER A 83 17.80 14.47 -8.42
CA SER A 83 18.49 13.19 -8.22
C SER A 83 18.88 12.91 -6.78
N LYS A 84 18.90 13.92 -5.92
CA LYS A 84 19.24 13.78 -4.50
C LYS A 84 18.27 12.88 -3.74
N ALA A 85 17.00 12.84 -4.13
CA ALA A 85 16.04 11.97 -3.47
C ALA A 85 16.12 10.49 -3.90
N ILE A 86 17.08 10.10 -4.74
CA ILE A 86 17.28 8.69 -5.13
C ILE A 86 18.76 8.29 -5.04
N ASP A 87 19.54 9.04 -4.26
CA ASP A 87 20.99 8.87 -4.17
C ASP A 87 21.42 7.87 -3.09
N ARG A 88 20.45 7.21 -2.43
CA ARG A 88 20.64 6.20 -1.38
C ARG A 88 21.14 6.77 -0.07
N ASN A 89 20.99 8.06 0.15
CA ASN A 89 21.48 8.72 1.34
C ASN A 89 20.35 9.44 2.08
N ASN A 90 19.89 8.81 3.16
CA ASN A 90 18.79 9.28 4.00
C ASN A 90 19.17 10.44 4.95
N GLN A 91 20.19 11.25 4.62
CA GLN A 91 20.56 12.41 5.41
C GLN A 91 19.47 13.48 5.29
N THR A 92 18.89 13.85 6.43
CA THR A 92 17.70 14.70 6.52
C THR A 92 18.00 16.19 6.58
N ASN A 93 19.28 16.57 6.74
CA ASN A 93 19.72 17.95 6.74
C ASN A 93 20.06 18.41 5.30
N TYR A 94 19.32 19.39 4.79
CA TYR A 94 19.51 19.92 3.43
C TYR A 94 20.94 20.37 3.14
N HIS A 95 21.64 20.92 4.14
CA HIS A 95 23.01 21.42 3.98
C HIS A 95 24.06 20.32 3.79
N ILE A 96 23.71 19.06 4.05
CA ILE A 96 24.56 17.90 3.74
C ILE A 96 24.54 17.59 2.22
N GLY A 97 23.55 18.11 1.49
CA GLY A 97 23.45 17.95 0.04
C GLY A 97 22.88 16.60 -0.39
N SER A 98 21.96 16.06 0.42
CA SER A 98 21.20 14.83 0.15
C SER A 98 19.70 15.07 0.00
N CYS A 99 19.24 16.32 0.00
CA CYS A 99 17.83 16.63 -0.18
C CYS A 99 17.62 17.46 -1.44
N THR A 100 16.54 17.16 -2.17
CA THR A 100 16.03 17.96 -3.28
C THR A 100 15.48 19.29 -2.78
N HIS A 101 15.39 20.32 -3.63
CA HIS A 101 14.73 21.56 -3.27
C HIS A 101 14.30 22.34 -4.51
N THR A 102 12.99 22.51 -4.68
CA THR A 102 12.43 23.36 -5.74
C THR A 102 12.46 24.84 -5.35
N LYS A 103 12.39 25.72 -6.33
CA LYS A 103 12.10 27.14 -6.04
C LYS A 103 10.72 27.27 -5.39
N LEU A 104 10.49 28.44 -4.80
CA LEU A 104 9.15 28.86 -4.39
C LEU A 104 8.33 29.11 -5.67
N GLU A 105 7.36 28.27 -5.95
CA GLU A 105 6.56 28.33 -7.18
C GLU A 105 5.16 27.76 -6.96
N ASP A 106 4.28 27.93 -7.95
CA ASP A 106 2.94 27.40 -7.89
C ASP A 106 2.91 25.96 -8.40
N ASN A 107 2.25 25.10 -7.62
CA ASN A 107 2.06 23.70 -7.98
C ASN A 107 3.38 22.95 -8.27
N PRO A 108 4.41 23.04 -7.39
CA PRO A 108 5.70 22.40 -7.60
C PRO A 108 5.56 20.87 -7.61
N TRP A 109 6.48 20.21 -8.31
CA TRP A 109 6.49 18.76 -8.40
C TRP A 109 7.89 18.18 -8.48
N TRP A 110 8.02 16.95 -8.00
CA TRP A 110 9.15 16.07 -8.25
C TRP A 110 8.63 14.79 -8.93
N LYS A 111 9.42 14.21 -9.84
CA LYS A 111 9.06 13.04 -10.64
C LYS A 111 10.22 12.08 -10.77
N LEU A 112 9.93 10.81 -10.55
CA LEU A 112 10.78 9.66 -10.86
C LEU A 112 10.27 8.94 -12.11
N ASP A 113 11.16 8.69 -13.06
CA ASP A 113 10.96 7.76 -14.16
C ASP A 113 11.61 6.42 -13.81
N LEU A 114 10.79 5.37 -13.60
CA LEU A 114 11.26 4.01 -13.33
C LEU A 114 11.70 3.25 -14.59
N LEU A 115 11.70 3.92 -15.75
CA LEU A 115 12.03 3.42 -17.09
C LEU A 115 11.03 2.40 -17.68
N LYS A 116 10.29 1.69 -16.82
CA LYS A 116 9.24 0.72 -17.17
C LYS A 116 8.09 0.85 -16.17
N SER A 117 6.92 0.34 -16.53
CA SER A 117 5.78 0.30 -15.61
C SER A 117 5.93 -0.83 -14.60
N TYR A 118 5.66 -0.53 -13.34
CA TYR A 118 5.70 -1.47 -12.23
C TYR A 118 4.36 -1.43 -11.49
N ARG A 119 4.05 -2.52 -10.79
CA ARG A 119 2.98 -2.57 -9.80
C ARG A 119 3.53 -2.06 -8.47
N ILE A 120 3.29 -0.80 -8.16
CA ILE A 120 3.82 -0.09 -6.99
C ILE A 120 2.99 -0.43 -5.76
N THR A 121 3.61 -1.06 -4.76
CA THR A 121 2.95 -1.42 -3.50
C THR A 121 3.13 -0.32 -2.47
N GLN A 122 4.30 0.32 -2.43
CA GLN A 122 4.66 1.27 -1.39
C GLN A 122 5.66 2.31 -1.90
N VAL A 123 5.51 3.53 -1.40
CA VAL A 123 6.46 4.62 -1.54
C VAL A 123 6.84 5.08 -0.14
N ILE A 124 8.12 5.27 0.14
CA ILE A 124 8.61 5.81 1.41
C ILE A 124 9.28 7.14 1.12
N ILE A 125 8.85 8.18 1.83
CA ILE A 125 9.43 9.53 1.71
C ILE A 125 10.20 9.87 2.98
N THR A 126 11.46 10.25 2.85
CA THR A 126 12.25 10.84 3.94
C THR A 126 12.13 12.37 3.86
N ASN A 127 11.51 12.98 4.87
CA ASN A 127 11.32 14.43 4.98
C ASN A 127 12.59 15.14 5.50
N ARG A 128 12.65 16.47 5.32
CA ARG A 128 13.70 17.32 5.88
C ARG A 128 13.57 17.45 7.40
N GLU A 129 14.70 17.55 8.09
CA GLU A 129 14.74 17.68 9.55
C GLU A 129 15.17 19.07 10.03
N ASP A 130 16.16 19.67 9.39
CA ASP A 130 16.84 20.88 9.89
C ASP A 130 15.95 22.14 9.89
N CYS A 131 14.93 22.18 9.02
CA CYS A 131 13.86 23.17 9.05
C CYS A 131 12.68 22.71 8.19
N CYS A 132 11.58 23.47 8.26
CA CYS A 132 10.64 23.59 7.15
C CYS A 132 9.92 22.27 6.78
N LYS A 133 9.84 21.34 7.73
CA LYS A 133 9.23 20.01 7.60
C LYS A 133 7.77 20.09 7.15
N GLU A 134 7.07 21.14 7.54
CA GLU A 134 5.67 21.43 7.25
C GLU A 134 5.40 21.65 5.75
N ARG A 135 6.42 21.89 4.92
CA ARG A 135 6.26 22.13 3.47
C ARG A 135 5.65 20.95 2.72
N LEU A 136 5.83 19.72 3.20
CA LEU A 136 5.24 18.52 2.57
C LEU A 136 3.79 18.25 3.01
N GLN A 137 3.21 19.10 3.88
CA GLN A 137 1.85 18.88 4.37
C GLN A 137 0.85 18.91 3.21
N GLY A 138 0.09 17.83 3.04
CA GLY A 138 -0.90 17.72 1.98
C GLY A 138 -0.32 17.45 0.59
N ALA A 139 0.99 17.17 0.48
CA ALA A 139 1.59 16.72 -0.78
C ALA A 139 0.97 15.39 -1.24
N GLU A 140 0.72 15.26 -2.53
CA GLU A 140 0.13 14.09 -3.16
C GLU A 140 1.21 13.22 -3.79
N ILE A 141 1.22 11.93 -3.45
CA ILE A 141 1.95 10.91 -4.19
C ILE A 141 1.07 10.44 -5.33
N ARG A 142 1.57 10.52 -6.56
CA ARG A 142 0.85 10.12 -7.77
C ARG A 142 1.62 9.05 -8.52
N VAL A 143 0.92 8.04 -9.01
CA VAL A 143 1.52 6.90 -9.73
C VAL A 143 0.75 6.67 -11.02
N GLY A 144 1.45 6.56 -12.15
CA GLY A 144 0.83 6.26 -13.44
C GLY A 144 1.81 6.31 -14.61
N ASP A 145 1.30 6.19 -15.82
CA ASP A 145 2.10 6.16 -17.05
C ASP A 145 2.17 7.51 -17.78
N SER A 146 1.48 8.56 -17.29
CA SER A 146 1.64 9.90 -17.85
C SER A 146 2.96 10.52 -17.40
N PRO A 147 3.77 11.08 -18.33
CA PRO A 147 4.98 11.82 -17.97
C PRO A 147 4.67 13.15 -17.26
N ASN A 148 3.43 13.64 -17.35
CA ASN A 148 2.91 14.73 -16.53
C ASN A 148 2.29 14.15 -15.26
N VAL A 149 3.01 14.28 -14.13
CA VAL A 149 2.59 13.69 -12.85
C VAL A 149 1.24 14.17 -12.34
N ARG A 150 0.79 15.36 -12.77
CA ARG A 150 -0.51 15.93 -12.37
C ARG A 150 -1.70 15.16 -12.94
N ASP A 151 -1.49 14.43 -14.02
CA ASP A 151 -2.53 13.65 -14.70
C ASP A 151 -2.64 12.23 -14.14
N ASN A 152 -1.64 11.80 -13.35
CA ASN A 152 -1.63 10.47 -12.76
C ASN A 152 -2.53 10.40 -11.49
N PRO A 153 -3.18 9.27 -11.23
CA PRO A 153 -4.01 9.09 -10.04
C PRO A 153 -3.20 9.21 -8.74
N ILE A 154 -3.87 9.70 -7.69
CA ILE A 154 -3.29 9.83 -6.35
C ILE A 154 -3.20 8.45 -5.70
N CYS A 155 -1.99 8.05 -5.32
CA CYS A 155 -1.72 6.89 -4.49
C CYS A 155 -1.99 7.19 -3.01
N ALA A 156 -1.44 8.29 -2.50
CA ALA A 156 -1.54 8.68 -1.10
C ALA A 156 -1.30 10.18 -0.92
N THR A 157 -1.66 10.70 0.26
CA THR A 157 -1.41 12.09 0.65
C THR A 157 -0.55 12.10 1.91
N ILE A 158 0.47 12.97 1.94
CA ILE A 158 1.36 13.12 3.09
C ILE A 158 0.64 13.93 4.18
N MET A 159 0.46 13.29 5.33
CA MET A 159 -0.16 13.90 6.51
C MET A 159 0.80 14.00 7.70
N ASP A 160 1.79 13.10 7.79
CA ASP A 160 2.86 13.18 8.78
C ASP A 160 4.01 14.01 8.21
N VAL A 161 4.26 15.16 8.84
CA VAL A 161 5.35 16.08 8.50
C VAL A 161 6.31 16.25 9.67
N SER A 162 6.45 15.22 10.50
CA SER A 162 7.43 15.23 11.58
C SER A 162 8.84 15.46 11.03
N SER A 163 9.70 16.09 11.85
CA SER A 163 11.08 16.43 11.46
C SER A 163 11.82 15.15 11.09
N GLY A 164 12.39 15.09 9.88
CA GLY A 164 13.17 13.94 9.44
C GLY A 164 12.36 12.64 9.31
N ALA A 165 11.03 12.73 9.29
CA ALA A 165 10.17 11.57 9.26
C ALA A 165 10.42 10.72 8.01
N ARG A 166 10.43 9.40 8.21
CA ARG A 166 10.39 8.40 7.16
C ARG A 166 8.95 7.92 7.03
N ILE A 167 8.25 8.37 5.99
CA ILE A 167 6.80 8.31 5.87
C ILE A 167 6.41 7.20 4.88
N PRO A 168 5.94 6.03 5.34
CA PRO A 168 5.48 4.95 4.46
C PRO A 168 4.08 5.25 3.91
N LEU A 169 3.95 5.17 2.58
CA LEU A 169 2.74 5.51 1.83
C LEU A 169 2.32 4.33 0.97
N CYS A 170 1.09 3.87 1.16
CA CYS A 170 0.59 2.64 0.54
C CYS A 170 -0.10 2.90 -0.80
N CYS A 171 0.49 2.41 -1.89
CA CYS A 171 -0.05 2.54 -3.25
C CYS A 171 -0.88 1.35 -3.70
N LYS A 172 -1.07 0.33 -2.85
CA LYS A 172 -2.04 -0.78 -3.07
C LYS A 172 -1.91 -1.50 -4.43
N GLY A 173 -0.71 -1.53 -5.00
CA GLY A 173 -0.45 -2.17 -6.29
C GLY A 173 -0.90 -1.32 -7.49
N MET A 174 -0.93 0.01 -7.37
CA MET A 174 -1.12 0.89 -8.53
C MET A 174 -0.03 0.67 -9.57
N GLU A 175 -0.43 0.58 -10.83
CA GLU A 175 0.50 0.39 -11.94
C GLU A 175 0.94 1.73 -12.50
N GLY A 176 2.24 1.88 -12.75
CA GLY A 176 2.76 3.08 -13.38
C GLY A 176 4.28 3.05 -13.59
N ARG A 177 4.74 3.76 -14.61
CA ARG A 177 6.15 4.07 -14.86
C ARG A 177 6.65 5.25 -14.06
N TYR A 178 5.78 6.22 -13.79
CA TYR A 178 6.14 7.45 -13.11
C TYR A 178 5.60 7.48 -11.69
N VAL A 179 6.45 7.86 -10.75
CA VAL A 179 6.07 8.19 -9.37
C VAL A 179 6.35 9.67 -9.16
N GLY A 180 5.35 10.44 -8.75
CA GLY A 180 5.45 11.88 -8.56
C GLY A 180 5.06 12.31 -7.15
N VAL A 181 5.72 13.36 -6.66
CA VAL A 181 5.28 14.13 -5.49
C VAL A 181 4.81 15.48 -6.01
N PHE A 182 3.56 15.83 -5.73
CA PHE A 182 2.91 17.03 -6.24
C PHE A 182 2.25 17.80 -5.11
N ILE A 183 2.51 19.11 -5.00
CA ILE A 183 1.81 19.96 -4.04
C ILE A 183 0.82 20.85 -4.81
N PRO A 184 -0.50 20.59 -4.73
CA PRO A 184 -1.52 21.38 -5.43
C PRO A 184 -1.81 22.71 -4.72
N ALA A 185 -0.80 23.52 -4.46
CA ALA A 185 -0.92 24.80 -3.76
C ALA A 185 -0.01 25.87 -4.38
N PRO A 186 -0.41 27.16 -4.29
CA PRO A 186 0.45 28.26 -4.71
C PRO A 186 1.63 28.43 -3.74
N SER A 187 2.67 29.13 -4.19
CA SER A 187 3.80 29.55 -3.36
C SER A 187 4.34 28.43 -2.45
N SER A 188 4.58 27.26 -3.03
CA SER A 188 4.97 26.04 -2.33
C SER A 188 6.37 25.59 -2.75
N ILE A 189 6.96 24.68 -1.96
CA ILE A 189 8.30 24.13 -2.18
C ILE A 189 8.25 22.63 -1.93
N VAL A 190 8.77 21.83 -2.88
CA VAL A 190 9.02 20.40 -2.66
C VAL A 190 10.46 20.23 -2.16
N THR A 191 10.61 19.49 -1.06
CA THR A 191 11.91 19.10 -0.50
C THR A 191 11.80 17.67 -0.02
N LEU A 192 12.58 16.78 -0.63
CA LEU A 192 12.59 15.34 -0.38
C LEU A 192 14.03 14.93 -0.15
N CYS A 193 14.32 14.28 0.98
CA CYS A 193 15.65 13.80 1.31
C CYS A 193 15.90 12.37 0.82
N GLU A 194 14.86 11.56 0.67
CA GLU A 194 14.92 10.29 -0.06
C GLU A 194 13.50 9.90 -0.48
N VAL A 195 13.40 9.25 -1.64
CA VAL A 195 12.19 8.57 -2.14
C VAL A 195 12.57 7.14 -2.44
N GLU A 196 11.95 6.21 -1.72
CA GLU A 196 12.11 4.78 -1.94
C GLU A 196 10.82 4.22 -2.52
N VAL A 197 10.93 3.42 -3.58
CA VAL A 197 9.79 2.87 -4.30
C VAL A 197 9.89 1.36 -4.31
N TYR A 198 8.84 0.70 -3.83
CA TYR A 198 8.75 -0.75 -3.76
C TYR A 198 7.55 -1.25 -4.55
N GLY A 199 7.75 -2.40 -5.21
CA GLY A 199 6.74 -2.99 -6.08
C GLY A 199 7.28 -4.18 -6.84
N GLN A 200 6.50 -4.65 -7.80
CA GLN A 200 6.82 -5.80 -8.63
C GLN A 200 6.80 -5.41 -10.11
N LYS A 201 7.61 -6.11 -10.91
CA LYS A 201 7.52 -5.99 -12.37
C LYS A 201 6.14 -6.45 -12.82
N ILE A 202 5.58 -5.75 -13.80
CA ILE A 202 4.39 -6.22 -14.49
C ILE A 202 4.86 -7.31 -15.45
N GLU A 203 4.78 -8.57 -15.01
CA GLU A 203 5.04 -9.69 -15.90
C GLU A 203 3.91 -9.77 -16.93
N PRO A 204 4.21 -9.76 -18.25
CA PRO A 204 3.19 -10.04 -19.23
C PRO A 204 2.65 -11.43 -18.93
N GLY A 205 1.36 -11.54 -18.63
CA GLY A 205 0.70 -12.81 -18.37
C GLY A 205 1.07 -13.82 -19.46
N PRO A 206 1.10 -15.13 -19.14
CA PRO A 206 1.49 -16.14 -20.10
C PRO A 206 0.70 -15.90 -21.39
N ARG A 207 1.44 -15.65 -22.48
CA ARG A 207 0.85 -15.64 -23.81
C ARG A 207 0.32 -17.04 -24.04
N VAL A 208 -0.94 -17.29 -23.68
CA VAL A 208 -1.66 -18.46 -24.11
C VAL A 208 -1.80 -18.26 -25.61
N CYS A 209 -0.84 -18.78 -26.38
CA CYS A 209 -1.07 -19.01 -27.79
C CYS A 209 -2.32 -19.89 -27.83
N CYS A 210 -3.43 -19.33 -28.31
CA CYS A 210 -4.52 -20.13 -28.84
C CYS A 210 -3.92 -20.91 -30.01
N TYR A 211 -3.25 -22.04 -29.74
CA TYR A 211 -3.17 -23.08 -30.73
C TYR A 211 -4.63 -23.43 -31.00
N LEU A 212 -5.13 -22.97 -32.14
CA LEU A 212 -6.30 -23.56 -32.77
C LEU A 212 -5.95 -25.02 -32.96
N SER A 213 -6.32 -25.87 -32.00
CA SER A 213 -6.34 -27.31 -32.18
C SER A 213 -7.51 -27.64 -33.10
N HIS A 214 -7.36 -27.28 -34.38
CA HIS A 214 -8.05 -28.00 -35.45
C HIS A 214 -7.34 -29.33 -35.67
N HIS A 215 -7.30 -30.17 -34.63
CA HIS A 215 -7.05 -31.59 -34.78
C HIS A 215 -8.41 -32.26 -35.05
N TRP A 216 -8.84 -32.25 -36.31
CA TRP A 216 -9.81 -33.23 -36.80
C TRP A 216 -9.02 -34.48 -37.16
N SER A 217 -8.58 -35.23 -36.16
CA SER A 217 -8.15 -36.61 -36.35
C SER A 217 -9.17 -37.48 -35.64
N LEU A 218 -10.16 -37.94 -36.41
CA LEU A 218 -11.09 -38.99 -35.97
C LEU A 218 -10.27 -40.27 -35.73
N ALA A 219 -9.82 -40.44 -34.49
CA ALA A 219 -9.43 -41.74 -33.97
C ALA A 219 -10.71 -42.49 -33.61
N ILE A 220 -10.93 -43.61 -34.29
CA ILE A 220 -12.02 -44.57 -34.07
C ILE A 220 -11.93 -45.13 -32.64
N PRO A 221 -12.99 -45.07 -31.81
CA PRO A 221 -13.07 -45.91 -30.64
C PRO A 221 -13.59 -47.30 -31.04
N VAL A 222 -12.73 -48.29 -30.83
CA VAL A 222 -13.06 -49.71 -30.77
C VAL A 222 -14.20 -49.91 -29.77
N ILE A 223 -15.37 -50.34 -30.24
CA ILE A 223 -16.47 -50.76 -29.37
C ILE A 223 -16.18 -52.19 -28.93
N LEU A 224 -15.89 -52.34 -27.64
CA LEU A 224 -15.88 -53.60 -26.90
C LEU A 224 -17.27 -54.22 -26.94
N LEU A 225 -17.41 -55.38 -27.60
CA LEU A 225 -18.55 -56.27 -27.41
C LEU A 225 -18.29 -57.16 -26.19
N GLN A 226 -18.86 -56.79 -25.06
CA GLN A 226 -19.22 -57.73 -24.00
C GLN A 226 -20.74 -57.82 -23.97
N ASN A 227 -21.30 -58.96 -24.37
CA ASN A 227 -22.28 -59.71 -23.57
C ASN A 227 -22.67 -61.03 -24.25
N THR A 228 -22.19 -62.11 -23.63
CA THR A 228 -22.93 -63.34 -23.28
C THR A 228 -23.94 -63.89 -24.29
N PHE A 229 -23.56 -65.00 -24.94
CA PHE A 229 -24.49 -66.11 -25.18
C PHE A 229 -23.83 -67.41 -24.74
N GLN A 230 -24.33 -67.92 -23.64
CA GLN A 230 -24.10 -69.28 -23.14
C GLN A 230 -25.03 -70.20 -23.94
N PHE A 231 -24.45 -71.12 -24.71
CA PHE A 231 -25.09 -72.40 -25.05
C PHE A 231 -23.97 -73.43 -25.23
N GLY A 232 -23.90 -74.37 -24.30
CA GLY A 232 -23.11 -75.58 -24.48
C GLY A 232 -23.78 -76.53 -25.48
N ILE A 233 -22.97 -77.38 -26.11
CA ILE A 233 -23.19 -78.81 -26.37
C ILE A 233 -21.85 -79.42 -26.84
N ARG A 234 -21.71 -80.72 -26.56
CA ARG A 234 -20.56 -81.62 -26.53
C ARG A 234 -19.82 -81.89 -27.85
N SER A 235 -18.56 -82.31 -27.67
CA SER A 235 -17.74 -83.34 -28.34
C SER A 235 -17.84 -83.57 -29.86
N ALA A 236 -16.68 -83.58 -30.52
CA ALA A 236 -16.13 -84.75 -31.20
C ALA A 236 -14.66 -84.51 -31.59
N ASP A 237 -13.84 -85.54 -31.38
CA ASP A 237 -12.45 -85.69 -31.83
C ASP A 237 -12.33 -85.90 -33.36
N LEU A 238 -11.06 -85.91 -33.82
CA LEU A 238 -10.49 -86.45 -35.09
C LEU A 238 -10.54 -85.44 -36.27
N ASN A 239 -9.42 -84.97 -36.82
CA ASN A 239 -8.29 -85.69 -37.44
C ASN A 239 -7.08 -84.74 -37.61
#